data_AF-A0A8X6F3V4-F1
#
_entry.id   AF-A0A8X6F3V4-F1
#
_cell.length_a   1.000
_cell.length_b   1.000
_cell.length_c   1.000
_cell.angle_alpha   90.00
_cell.angle_beta   90.00
_cell.angle_gamma   90.00
#
_symmetry.space_group_name_H-M   'P 1'
#
loop_
_entity.id
_entity.type
_entity.pdbx_description
1 polymer ?
#
loop_
_entity_poly.entity_id
_entity_poly.type
_entity_poly.pdbx_seq_one_letter_code
_entity_poly.pdbx_strand_id
1 'polypeptide(L)'
;MVRLHFDVGCSLLKNPRESDTRRKNMVSLFENKATVVIVAVLLLYFLWMDIALFYHVNNRTIVHQSVGPTASASSTPFSVPQLISPFTGLSVKMMMMDPVNNYIFTPAALIFNEVTKFSTVFYFITPNMVSFIGILFAVGAAKCMCFDARIYHCLAIFLFQMRTWCDALDGIVARCRIGMVQHVSLRNTSGYVVDGVADALGFAAFLIGCFQYLRTVVPKHKYLPLSTNDTCKECKDGNSNGGSPQNNIVSNANTQRRVFYVVLCFGLQMAIGAFFWDHYINAYHNLLETSAPSEAQTAAQNDVLRSSITWILMWFWRLSNAHTFIQFLLFAIYINRLWEFLTWIQFVGFAQIFTLAFFTEMHLSTVRSYIMSFS
;
A
#
# COMPACT_ATOMS: atom_id res chain seq x y z
N MET A 1 10.05 -64.10 56.37
CA MET A 1 11.08 -63.23 55.78
C MET A 1 10.51 -62.67 54.49
N VAL A 2 9.83 -61.53 54.57
CA VAL A 2 9.03 -60.92 53.49
C VAL A 2 9.92 -59.93 52.72
N ARG A 3 10.01 -60.09 51.40
CA ARG A 3 10.79 -59.25 50.49
C ARG A 3 9.88 -58.13 49.98
N LEU A 4 10.06 -56.91 50.51
CA LEU A 4 9.41 -55.69 50.00
C LEU A 4 10.12 -55.24 48.73
N HIS A 5 9.41 -55.30 47.59
CA HIS A 5 9.80 -54.66 46.34
C HIS A 5 9.40 -53.18 46.44
N PHE A 6 10.38 -52.29 46.50
CA PHE A 6 10.17 -50.85 46.33
C PHE A 6 10.16 -50.55 44.83
N ASP A 7 8.99 -50.17 44.33
CA ASP A 7 8.81 -49.68 42.97
C ASP A 7 9.30 -48.23 42.93
N VAL A 8 10.51 -48.02 42.43
CA VAL A 8 11.08 -46.68 42.23
C VAL A 8 10.46 -46.12 40.96
N GLY A 9 9.46 -45.26 41.14
CA GLY A 9 8.85 -44.47 40.07
C GLY A 9 9.92 -43.74 39.26
N CYS A 10 10.12 -44.20 38.03
CA CYS A 10 10.88 -43.51 37.00
C CYS A 10 10.03 -42.34 36.48
N SER A 11 9.98 -41.28 37.28
CA SER A 11 9.37 -40.01 36.92
C SER A 11 10.24 -39.35 35.85
N LEU A 12 9.80 -39.51 34.59
CA LEU A 12 10.15 -38.72 33.42
C LEU A 12 10.61 -37.29 33.76
N LEU A 13 11.92 -37.07 33.84
CA LEU A 13 12.53 -35.75 33.70
C LEU A 13 12.36 -35.32 32.24
N LYS A 14 11.16 -34.83 31.91
CA LYS A 14 10.86 -34.23 30.61
C LYS A 14 11.76 -33.00 30.47
N ASN A 15 12.71 -33.09 29.54
CA ASN A 15 13.75 -32.10 29.36
C ASN A 15 13.12 -30.71 29.10
N PRO A 16 13.33 -29.69 29.97
CA PRO A 16 12.62 -28.42 29.88
C PRO A 16 12.86 -27.67 28.56
N ARG A 17 14.00 -27.92 27.88
CA ARG A 17 14.30 -27.39 26.55
C ARG A 17 13.41 -27.96 25.45
N GLU A 18 12.98 -29.21 25.58
CA GLU A 18 12.13 -29.87 24.60
C GLU A 18 10.67 -29.41 24.72
N SER A 19 10.21 -29.16 25.95
CA SER A 19 8.88 -28.55 26.19
C SER A 19 8.80 -27.11 25.70
N ASP A 20 9.87 -26.32 25.85
CA ASP A 20 9.90 -24.93 25.39
C ASP A 20 9.96 -24.83 23.86
N THR A 21 10.76 -25.68 23.22
CA THR A 21 10.82 -25.77 21.74
C THR A 21 9.48 -26.21 21.15
N ARG A 22 8.80 -27.19 21.76
CA ARG A 22 7.48 -27.65 21.31
C ARG A 22 6.40 -26.58 21.49
N ARG A 23 6.45 -25.81 22.59
CA ARG A 23 5.57 -24.67 22.85
C ARG A 23 5.79 -23.55 21.82
N LYS A 24 7.05 -23.18 21.54
CA LYS A 24 7.41 -22.21 20.49
C LYS A 24 6.91 -22.63 19.10
N ASN A 25 7.07 -23.91 18.75
CA ASN A 25 6.59 -24.44 17.47
C ASN A 25 5.05 -24.44 17.36
N MET A 26 4.33 -24.78 18.44
CA MET A 26 2.87 -24.69 18.45
C MET A 26 2.36 -23.25 18.33
N VAL A 27 2.98 -22.31 19.06
CA VAL A 27 2.61 -20.88 19.01
C VAL A 27 2.86 -20.33 17.60
N SER A 28 4.03 -20.59 17.02
CA SER A 28 4.34 -20.16 15.64
C SER A 28 3.40 -20.75 14.59
N LEU A 29 3.03 -22.03 14.73
CA LEU A 29 2.08 -22.67 13.82
C LEU A 29 0.67 -22.09 13.94
N PHE A 30 0.23 -21.75 15.15
CA PHE A 30 -1.06 -21.10 15.38
C PHE A 30 -1.07 -19.66 14.84
N GLU A 31 -0.01 -18.89 15.07
CA GLU A 31 0.18 -17.53 14.53
C GLU A 31 0.13 -17.52 13.00
N ASN A 32 0.78 -18.49 12.35
CA ASN A 32 0.77 -18.60 10.89
C ASN A 32 -0.63 -18.96 10.35
N LYS A 33 -1.36 -19.86 11.01
CA LYS A 33 -2.74 -20.21 10.63
C LYS A 33 -3.70 -19.04 10.82
N ALA A 34 -3.63 -18.36 11.96
CA ALA A 34 -4.46 -17.19 12.23
C ALA A 34 -4.19 -16.06 11.23
N THR A 35 -2.92 -15.81 10.91
CA THR A 35 -2.52 -14.83 9.89
C THR A 35 -3.15 -15.16 8.52
N VAL A 36 -3.06 -16.42 8.07
CA VAL A 36 -3.64 -16.84 6.79
C VAL A 36 -5.16 -16.65 6.76
N VAL A 37 -5.85 -17.01 7.85
CA VAL A 37 -7.31 -16.82 7.96
C VAL A 37 -7.69 -15.35 7.92
N ILE A 38 -6.98 -14.49 8.67
CA ILE A 38 -7.25 -13.04 8.69
C ILE A 38 -7.01 -12.43 7.30
N VAL A 39 -5.90 -12.77 6.65
CA VAL A 39 -5.59 -12.30 5.29
C VAL A 39 -6.66 -12.76 4.30
N ALA A 40 -7.11 -14.01 4.38
CA ALA A 40 -8.16 -14.52 3.51
C ALA A 40 -9.50 -13.78 3.72
N VAL A 41 -9.89 -13.53 4.97
CA VAL A 41 -11.09 -12.74 5.30
C VAL A 41 -10.97 -11.31 4.78
N LEU A 42 -9.80 -10.67 4.92
CA LEU A 42 -9.56 -9.32 4.38
C LEU A 42 -9.63 -9.27 2.85
N LEU A 43 -9.06 -10.27 2.17
CA LEU A 43 -9.14 -10.36 0.70
C LEU A 43 -10.58 -10.57 0.22
N LEU A 44 -11.35 -11.43 0.90
CA LEU A 44 -12.77 -11.62 0.61
C LEU A 44 -13.58 -10.34 0.84
N TYR A 45 -13.27 -9.60 1.92
CA TYR A 45 -13.88 -8.30 2.18
C TYR A 45 -13.58 -7.31 1.03
N PHE A 46 -12.32 -7.17 0.62
CA PHE A 46 -11.96 -6.27 -0.49
C PHE A 46 -12.61 -6.68 -1.81
N LEU A 47 -12.65 -7.98 -2.11
CA LEU A 47 -13.33 -8.50 -3.30
C LEU A 47 -14.83 -8.16 -3.28
N TRP A 48 -15.50 -8.39 -2.15
CA TRP A 48 -16.91 -8.04 -1.99
C TRP A 48 -17.15 -6.54 -2.17
N MET A 49 -16.30 -5.70 -1.56
CA MET A 49 -16.39 -4.25 -1.67
C MET A 49 -16.15 -3.78 -3.12
N ASP A 50 -15.26 -4.42 -3.88
CA ASP A 50 -15.05 -4.13 -5.29
C ASP A 50 -16.25 -4.50 -6.16
N ILE A 51 -16.92 -5.62 -5.87
CA ILE A 51 -18.17 -6.01 -6.54
C ILE A 51 -19.27 -4.98 -6.22
N ALA A 52 -19.38 -4.55 -4.96
CA ALA A 52 -20.32 -3.53 -4.56
C ALA A 52 -20.04 -2.18 -5.25
N LEU A 53 -18.76 -1.79 -5.36
CA LEU A 53 -18.34 -0.58 -6.07
C LEU A 53 -18.72 -0.67 -7.56
N PHE A 54 -18.47 -1.79 -8.22
CA PHE A 54 -18.88 -2.02 -9.61
C PHE A 54 -20.39 -1.84 -9.81
N TYR A 55 -21.19 -2.42 -8.91
CA TYR A 55 -22.64 -2.30 -8.98
C TYR A 55 -23.12 -0.85 -8.78
N HIS A 56 -22.49 -0.12 -7.85
CA HIS A 56 -22.77 1.30 -7.63
C HIS A 56 -22.38 2.18 -8.83
N VAL A 57 -21.25 1.91 -9.47
CA VAL A 57 -20.81 2.60 -10.69
C VAL A 57 -21.80 2.38 -11.82
N ASN A 58 -22.22 1.13 -12.04
CA ASN A 58 -23.15 0.80 -13.12
C ASN A 58 -24.53 1.43 -12.95
N ASN A 59 -24.99 1.54 -11.71
CA ASN A 59 -26.28 2.14 -11.40
C ASN A 59 -26.22 3.68 -11.31
N ARG A 60 -25.03 4.28 -11.43
CA ARG A 60 -24.89 5.74 -11.45
C ARG A 60 -25.32 6.29 -12.81
N THR A 61 -26.12 7.36 -12.79
CA THR A 61 -26.36 8.26 -13.91
C THR A 61 -25.79 9.62 -13.58
N ILE A 62 -24.81 10.08 -14.36
CA ILE A 62 -24.36 11.47 -14.32
C ILE A 62 -25.43 12.29 -15.06
N VAL A 63 -26.18 13.10 -14.32
CA VAL A 63 -27.10 14.10 -14.89
C VAL A 63 -26.41 15.45 -14.80
N HIS A 64 -25.88 15.95 -15.91
CA HIS A 64 -25.43 17.33 -15.99
C HIS A 64 -26.67 18.22 -16.09
N GLN A 65 -27.00 18.97 -15.03
CA GLN A 65 -28.03 20.00 -15.13
C GLN A 65 -27.57 21.02 -16.17
N SER A 66 -28.39 21.25 -17.20
CA SER A 66 -28.22 22.39 -18.10
C SER A 66 -28.24 23.67 -17.26
N VAL A 67 -27.29 24.56 -17.53
CA VAL A 67 -27.14 25.83 -16.81
C VAL A 67 -28.37 26.70 -17.06
N GLY A 68 -29.38 26.58 -16.19
CA GLY A 68 -30.35 27.61 -15.92
C GLY A 68 -29.89 28.40 -14.69
N PRO A 69 -29.92 29.74 -14.69
CA PRO A 69 -29.64 30.50 -13.48
C PRO A 69 -30.74 30.20 -12.47
N THR A 70 -30.39 30.00 -11.21
CA THR A 70 -31.25 29.65 -10.06
C THR A 70 -31.68 28.18 -9.93
N ALA A 71 -30.73 27.32 -9.58
CA ALA A 71 -31.01 26.21 -8.67
C ALA A 71 -30.15 26.39 -7.43
N SER A 72 -30.72 27.07 -6.45
CA SER A 72 -30.23 27.08 -5.07
C SER A 72 -29.89 25.66 -4.66
N ALA A 73 -28.66 25.43 -4.22
CA ALA A 73 -28.25 24.19 -3.59
C ALA A 73 -29.35 23.78 -2.59
N SER A 74 -30.02 22.68 -2.86
CA SER A 74 -31.05 22.13 -1.99
C SER A 74 -30.37 21.68 -0.71
N SER A 75 -30.29 22.61 0.24
CA SER A 75 -30.10 22.35 1.66
C SER A 75 -31.31 21.53 2.15
N THR A 76 -31.27 20.23 1.89
CA THR A 76 -32.17 19.31 2.57
C THR A 76 -31.79 19.33 4.05
N PRO A 77 -32.76 19.63 4.94
CA PRO A 77 -32.50 19.72 6.37
C PRO A 77 -32.14 18.34 6.92
N PHE A 78 -31.20 18.33 7.86
CA PHE A 78 -30.80 17.19 8.69
C PHE A 78 -31.97 16.23 9.00
N SER A 79 -31.92 15.02 8.47
CA SER A 79 -32.73 13.91 8.98
C SER A 79 -32.06 12.56 8.68
N VAL A 80 -31.83 11.81 9.77
CA VAL A 80 -31.18 10.49 9.89
C VAL A 80 -29.64 10.55 9.84
N PRO A 81 -28.89 9.93 10.78
CA PRO A 81 -27.45 9.74 10.61
C PRO A 81 -27.28 8.85 9.39
N GLN A 82 -26.98 9.45 8.25
CA GLN A 82 -26.73 8.72 7.02
C GLN A 82 -25.56 7.79 7.32
N LEU A 83 -25.82 6.49 7.36
CA LEU A 83 -24.80 5.46 7.56
C LEU A 83 -23.66 5.79 6.58
N ILE A 84 -22.46 6.09 7.08
CA ILE A 84 -21.33 6.55 6.26
C ILE A 84 -21.08 5.48 5.21
N SER A 85 -21.56 5.71 4.00
CA SER A 85 -21.34 4.81 2.89
C SER A 85 -19.96 5.13 2.33
N PRO A 86 -19.06 4.14 2.20
CA PRO A 86 -17.77 4.32 1.54
C PRO A 86 -17.92 4.63 0.05
N PHE A 87 -19.14 4.73 -0.48
CA PHE A 87 -19.44 5.11 -1.86
C PHE A 87 -20.01 6.53 -1.98
N THR A 88 -20.07 7.29 -0.89
CA THR A 88 -20.58 8.67 -0.88
C THR A 88 -19.61 9.60 -1.61
N GLY A 89 -20.11 10.38 -2.57
CA GLY A 89 -19.27 11.29 -3.37
C GLY A 89 -18.40 10.57 -4.39
N LEU A 90 -18.92 9.50 -5.00
CA LEU A 90 -18.25 8.71 -6.04
C LEU A 90 -17.64 9.63 -7.11
N SER A 91 -16.34 9.52 -7.29
CA SER A 91 -15.58 10.21 -8.33
C SER A 91 -14.70 9.22 -9.09
N VAL A 92 -14.21 9.59 -10.27
CA VAL A 92 -13.18 8.83 -10.98
C VAL A 92 -11.97 8.55 -10.07
N LYS A 93 -11.55 9.53 -9.26
CA LYS A 93 -10.48 9.36 -8.27
C LYS A 93 -10.80 8.23 -7.28
N MET A 94 -12.02 8.21 -6.75
CA MET A 94 -12.46 7.19 -5.80
C MET A 94 -12.59 5.81 -6.43
N MET A 95 -13.00 5.74 -7.70
CA MET A 95 -13.06 4.50 -8.48
C MET A 95 -11.67 3.90 -8.75
N MET A 96 -10.63 4.74 -8.82
CA MET A 96 -9.25 4.32 -9.09
C MET A 96 -8.37 4.25 -7.81
N MET A 97 -8.92 4.59 -6.65
CA MET A 97 -8.22 4.55 -5.36
C MET A 97 -7.98 3.11 -4.88
N ASP A 98 -6.87 2.86 -4.20
CA ASP A 98 -6.55 1.53 -3.70
C ASP A 98 -7.57 1.03 -2.66
N PRO A 99 -7.78 -0.30 -2.52
CA PRO A 99 -8.79 -0.85 -1.62
C PRO A 99 -8.58 -0.47 -0.14
N VAL A 100 -7.33 -0.34 0.33
CA VAL A 100 -7.05 -0.07 1.74
C VAL A 100 -7.42 1.37 2.08
N ASN A 101 -7.01 2.34 1.27
CA ASN A 101 -7.44 3.72 1.44
C ASN A 101 -8.95 3.87 1.25
N ASN A 102 -9.52 3.27 0.20
CA ASN A 102 -10.93 3.43 -0.14
C ASN A 102 -11.88 2.83 0.91
N TYR A 103 -11.57 1.65 1.44
CA TYR A 103 -12.51 0.91 2.28
C TYR A 103 -12.16 0.90 3.76
N ILE A 104 -10.95 1.33 4.14
CA ILE A 104 -10.49 1.34 5.53
C ILE A 104 -10.12 2.76 5.96
N PHE A 105 -9.07 3.35 5.39
CA PHE A 105 -8.53 4.61 5.94
C PHE A 105 -9.42 5.82 5.70
N THR A 106 -9.96 6.01 4.50
CA THR A 106 -10.88 7.14 4.21
C THR A 106 -12.16 7.03 5.05
N PRO A 107 -12.88 5.89 5.11
CA PRO A 107 -14.03 5.76 6.01
C PRO A 107 -13.67 5.94 7.49
N ALA A 108 -12.53 5.41 7.95
CA ALA A 108 -12.09 5.58 9.33
C ALA A 108 -11.81 7.06 9.68
N ALA A 109 -11.15 7.79 8.79
CA ALA A 109 -10.89 9.21 8.97
C ALA A 109 -12.17 10.07 8.89
N LEU A 110 -13.14 9.68 8.06
CA LEU A 110 -14.47 10.32 8.01
C LEU A 110 -15.22 10.11 9.32
N ILE A 111 -15.29 8.87 9.82
CA ILE A 111 -15.91 8.53 11.12
C ILE A 111 -15.23 9.32 12.24
N PHE A 112 -13.89 9.35 12.26
CA PHE A 112 -13.14 10.12 13.25
C PHE A 112 -13.52 11.60 13.22
N ASN A 113 -13.53 12.21 12.03
CA ASN A 113 -13.91 13.61 11.87
C ASN A 113 -15.37 13.88 12.27
N GLU A 114 -16.30 12.98 11.99
CA GLU A 114 -17.71 13.13 12.36
C GLU A 114 -17.95 12.99 13.87
N VAL A 115 -17.31 12.01 14.50
CA VAL A 115 -17.46 11.73 15.94
C VAL A 115 -16.80 12.82 16.79
N THR A 116 -15.57 13.21 16.43
CA THR A 116 -14.80 14.19 17.21
C THR A 116 -15.05 15.62 16.78
N LYS A 117 -15.74 15.81 15.64
CA LYS A 117 -15.87 17.11 14.96
C LYS A 117 -14.51 17.78 14.76
N PHE A 118 -13.50 16.96 14.41
CA PHE A 118 -12.09 17.37 14.39
C PHE A 118 -11.87 18.65 13.57
N SER A 119 -12.45 18.70 12.36
CA SER A 119 -12.28 19.83 11.44
C SER A 119 -12.83 21.15 11.97
N THR A 120 -13.86 21.12 12.82
CA THR A 120 -14.54 22.32 13.36
C THR A 120 -14.05 22.68 14.75
N VAL A 121 -13.82 21.70 15.63
CA VAL A 121 -13.33 21.89 17.00
C VAL A 121 -11.85 22.29 17.00
N PHE A 122 -11.02 21.60 16.21
CA PHE A 122 -9.59 21.86 16.11
C PHE A 122 -9.26 22.72 14.88
N TYR A 123 -9.92 23.88 14.76
CA TYR A 123 -9.74 24.79 13.62
C TYR A 123 -8.28 25.25 13.43
N PHE A 124 -7.51 25.33 14.52
CA PHE A 124 -6.11 25.72 14.53
C PHE A 124 -5.17 24.69 13.88
N ILE A 125 -5.57 23.41 13.81
CA ILE A 125 -4.79 22.37 13.13
C ILE A 125 -5.10 22.45 11.64
N THR A 126 -4.15 22.87 10.82
CA THR A 126 -4.34 22.93 9.36
C THR A 126 -4.13 21.56 8.71
N PRO A 127 -4.72 21.29 7.53
CA PRO A 127 -4.43 20.06 6.77
C PRO A 127 -2.93 19.82 6.58
N ASN A 128 -2.16 20.87 6.25
CA ASN A 128 -0.71 20.78 6.09
C ASN A 128 0.02 20.34 7.37
N MET A 129 -0.48 20.68 8.56
CA MET A 129 0.09 20.20 9.82
C MET A 129 -0.17 18.70 10.02
N VAL A 130 -1.30 18.18 9.54
CA VAL A 130 -1.61 16.75 9.55
C VAL A 130 -0.67 16.01 8.59
N SER A 131 -0.44 16.52 7.38
CA SER A 131 0.54 15.96 6.43
C SER A 131 1.96 15.92 7.04
N PHE A 132 2.36 16.99 7.75
CA PHE A 132 3.65 17.03 8.45
C PHE A 132 3.76 15.99 9.57
N ILE A 133 2.70 15.79 10.36
CA ILE A 133 2.65 14.72 11.37
C ILE A 133 2.81 13.34 10.71
N GLY A 134 2.23 13.14 9.53
CA GLY A 134 2.43 11.94 8.71
C GLY A 134 3.91 11.66 8.42
N ILE A 135 4.70 12.68 8.09
CA ILE A 135 6.16 12.55 7.88
C ILE A 135 6.85 12.06 9.16
N LEU A 136 6.48 12.59 10.33
CA LEU A 136 7.06 12.16 11.60
C LEU A 136 6.79 10.68 11.88
N PHE A 137 5.58 10.20 11.60
CA PHE A 137 5.26 8.77 11.67
C PHE A 137 6.08 7.94 10.69
N ALA A 138 6.28 8.41 9.45
CA ALA A 138 7.12 7.73 8.47
C ALA A 138 8.59 7.64 8.90
N VAL A 139 9.15 8.71 9.46
CA VAL A 139 10.52 8.72 10.01
C VAL A 139 10.63 7.78 11.23
N GLY A 140 9.63 7.77 12.10
CA GLY A 140 9.53 6.84 13.22
C GLY A 140 9.50 5.37 12.74
N ALA A 141 8.71 5.09 11.71
CA ALA A 141 8.64 3.78 11.06
C ALA A 141 9.98 3.36 10.46
N ALA A 142 10.64 4.27 9.72
CA ALA A 142 11.96 4.04 9.14
C ALA A 142 13.00 3.70 10.20
N LYS A 143 13.00 4.44 11.33
CA LYS A 143 13.89 4.18 12.46
C LYS A 143 13.61 2.81 13.09
N CYS A 144 12.35 2.43 13.25
CA CYS A 144 11.97 1.12 13.77
C CYS A 144 12.42 -0.01 12.85
N MET A 145 12.39 0.21 11.54
CA MET A 145 12.85 -0.76 10.54
C MET A 145 14.36 -1.07 10.65
N CYS A 146 15.16 -0.15 11.18
CA CYS A 146 16.61 -0.36 11.31
C CYS A 146 17.00 -1.34 12.45
N PHE A 147 16.06 -1.74 13.31
CA PHE A 147 16.34 -2.68 14.40
C PHE A 147 16.09 -4.14 13.98
N ASP A 148 16.97 -5.06 14.37
CA ASP A 148 16.90 -6.48 13.98
C ASP A 148 15.71 -7.25 14.60
N ALA A 149 15.08 -6.76 15.68
CA ALA A 149 14.02 -7.50 16.37
C ALA A 149 12.66 -7.36 15.68
N ARG A 150 11.96 -8.49 15.50
CA ARG A 150 10.66 -8.56 14.78
C ARG A 150 9.59 -7.62 15.34
N ILE A 151 9.60 -7.37 16.66
CA ILE A 151 8.66 -6.45 17.30
C ILE A 151 8.79 -5.02 16.75
N TYR A 152 10.00 -4.57 16.43
CA TYR A 152 10.23 -3.25 15.84
C TYR A 152 9.76 -3.19 14.38
N HIS A 153 9.83 -4.29 13.63
CA HIS A 153 9.22 -4.34 12.29
C HIS A 153 7.69 -4.25 12.36
N CYS A 154 7.05 -4.92 13.33
CA CYS A 154 5.61 -4.78 13.55
C CYS A 154 5.24 -3.35 13.94
N LEU A 155 6.04 -2.71 14.81
CA LEU A 155 5.87 -1.30 15.17
C LEU A 155 6.10 -0.37 13.96
N ALA A 156 7.08 -0.67 13.10
CA ALA A 156 7.34 0.07 11.88
C ALA A 156 6.12 0.02 10.94
N ILE A 157 5.54 -1.16 10.75
CA ILE A 157 4.31 -1.32 9.97
C ILE A 157 3.17 -0.50 10.58
N PHE A 158 2.95 -0.61 11.89
CA PHE A 158 1.90 0.16 12.58
C PHE A 158 2.08 1.67 12.41
N LEU A 159 3.28 2.21 12.65
CA LEU A 159 3.59 3.63 12.47
C LEU A 159 3.39 4.07 11.02
N PHE A 160 3.74 3.22 10.06
CA PHE A 160 3.53 3.53 8.64
C PHE A 160 2.04 3.54 8.26
N GLN A 161 1.22 2.64 8.85
CA GLN A 161 -0.24 2.69 8.67
C GLN A 161 -0.86 3.93 9.32
N MET A 162 -0.35 4.37 10.47
CA MET A 162 -0.78 5.64 11.07
C MET A 162 -0.46 6.83 10.15
N ARG A 163 0.70 6.82 9.49
CA ARG A 163 1.02 7.82 8.46
C ARG A 163 -0.01 7.80 7.32
N THR A 164 -0.37 6.63 6.80
CA THR A 164 -1.34 6.51 5.69
C THR A 164 -2.73 6.97 6.12
N TRP A 165 -3.10 6.75 7.38
CA TRP A 165 -4.32 7.31 7.94
C TRP A 165 -4.29 8.83 8.07
N CYS A 166 -3.14 9.43 8.42
CA CYS A 166 -2.97 10.89 8.44
C CYS A 166 -3.12 11.51 7.05
N ASP A 167 -2.56 10.88 6.02
CA ASP A 167 -2.74 11.25 4.60
C ASP A 167 -4.24 11.23 4.21
N ALA A 168 -4.99 10.18 4.59
CA ALA A 168 -6.45 10.19 4.37
C ALA A 168 -7.18 11.32 5.16
N LEU A 169 -6.73 11.62 6.38
CA LEU A 169 -7.34 12.61 7.26
C LEU A 169 -7.13 14.04 6.75
N ASP A 170 -5.94 14.39 6.24
CA ASP A 170 -5.66 15.75 5.78
C ASP A 170 -6.58 16.16 4.62
N GLY A 171 -6.85 15.23 3.69
CA GLY A 171 -7.73 15.44 2.56
C GLY A 171 -9.18 15.62 2.99
N ILE A 172 -9.61 14.92 4.05
CA ILE A 172 -10.95 15.09 4.64
C ILE A 172 -11.06 16.45 5.31
N VAL A 173 -10.07 16.85 6.12
CA VAL A 173 -10.08 18.16 6.80
C VAL A 173 -10.08 19.29 5.78
N ALA A 174 -9.30 19.17 4.70
CA ALA A 174 -9.31 20.14 3.61
C ALA A 174 -10.68 20.23 2.92
N ARG A 175 -11.29 19.08 2.58
CA ARG A 175 -12.61 19.03 1.92
C ARG A 175 -13.74 19.55 2.81
N CYS A 176 -13.75 19.21 4.10
CA CYS A 176 -14.73 19.70 5.07
C CYS A 176 -14.65 21.23 5.24
N ARG A 177 -13.46 21.83 5.19
CA ARG A 177 -13.30 23.30 5.29
C ARG A 177 -13.74 24.05 4.05
N ILE A 178 -13.65 23.42 2.88
CA ILE A 178 -14.09 24.00 1.60
C ILE A 178 -15.58 23.66 1.33
N GLY A 179 -16.18 22.77 2.12
CA GLY A 179 -17.58 22.35 1.93
C GLY A 179 -17.80 21.38 0.76
N MET A 180 -16.74 20.71 0.29
CA MET A 180 -16.83 19.76 -0.83
C MET A 180 -17.10 18.34 -0.32
N VAL A 181 -18.24 17.76 -0.72
CA VAL A 181 -18.61 16.37 -0.40
C VAL A 181 -18.01 15.36 -1.40
N GLN A 182 -17.66 15.80 -2.62
CA GLN A 182 -17.12 14.93 -3.67
C GLN A 182 -15.59 14.79 -3.56
N HIS A 183 -15.08 13.57 -3.75
CA HIS A 183 -13.66 13.24 -3.68
C HIS A 183 -12.91 13.62 -4.98
N VAL A 184 -12.84 14.91 -5.30
CA VAL A 184 -12.07 15.42 -6.45
C VAL A 184 -10.65 15.84 -5.99
N SER A 185 -9.63 15.67 -6.83
CA SER A 185 -8.28 16.21 -6.56
C SER A 185 -8.25 17.72 -6.80
N LEU A 186 -8.03 18.52 -5.75
CA LEU A 186 -7.86 19.98 -5.89
C LEU A 186 -6.41 20.33 -6.28
N ARG A 187 -5.99 19.96 -7.50
CA ARG A 187 -4.62 20.14 -8.00
C ARG A 187 -4.12 21.60 -8.00
N ASN A 188 -5.04 22.56 -8.03
CA ASN A 188 -4.74 24.00 -8.04
C ASN A 188 -4.52 24.59 -6.64
N THR A 189 -4.57 23.79 -5.58
CA THR A 189 -4.36 24.27 -4.20
C THR A 189 -2.95 23.95 -3.73
N SER A 190 -2.38 24.85 -2.92
CA SER A 190 -1.09 24.61 -2.27
C SER A 190 -1.11 23.36 -1.38
N GLY A 191 -2.27 23.02 -0.80
CA GLY A 191 -2.47 21.81 -0.01
C GLY A 191 -2.17 20.53 -0.79
N TYR A 192 -2.59 20.43 -2.06
CA TYR A 192 -2.31 19.26 -2.91
C TYR A 192 -0.80 19.04 -3.14
N VAL A 193 -0.05 20.13 -3.30
CA VAL A 193 1.41 20.04 -3.49
C VAL A 193 2.09 19.64 -2.20
N VAL A 194 1.67 20.20 -1.05
CA VAL A 194 2.22 19.86 0.26
C VAL A 194 1.97 18.41 0.62
N ASP A 195 0.74 17.93 0.39
CA ASP A 195 0.33 16.53 0.56
C ASP A 195 1.21 15.59 -0.28
N GLY A 196 1.27 15.81 -1.61
CA GLY A 196 2.09 14.98 -2.51
C GLY A 196 3.59 14.98 -2.17
N VAL A 197 4.14 16.10 -1.69
CA VAL A 197 5.54 16.17 -1.24
C VAL A 197 5.72 15.44 0.09
N ALA A 198 4.81 15.59 1.04
CA ALA A 198 4.85 14.87 2.32
C ALA A 198 4.81 13.36 2.09
N ASP A 199 4.00 12.93 1.13
CA ASP A 199 3.87 11.54 0.70
C ASP A 199 5.16 10.99 0.11
N ALA A 200 5.74 11.70 -0.86
CA ALA A 200 7.01 11.31 -1.48
C ALA A 200 8.15 11.23 -0.43
N LEU A 201 8.24 12.20 0.48
CA LEU A 201 9.23 12.22 1.55
C LEU A 201 9.02 11.09 2.56
N GLY A 202 7.76 10.81 2.94
CA GLY A 202 7.41 9.72 3.83
C GLY A 202 7.78 8.36 3.25
N PHE A 203 7.46 8.12 1.98
CA PHE A 203 7.87 6.90 1.27
C PHE A 203 9.38 6.78 1.16
N ALA A 204 10.07 7.85 0.77
CA ALA A 204 11.53 7.86 0.64
C ALA A 204 12.21 7.54 1.99
N ALA A 205 11.75 8.17 3.09
CA ALA A 205 12.27 7.91 4.42
C ALA A 205 12.13 6.44 4.82
N PHE A 206 10.96 5.83 4.56
CA PHE A 206 10.72 4.42 4.88
C PHE A 206 11.56 3.46 4.02
N LEU A 207 11.73 3.76 2.72
CA LEU A 207 12.63 2.99 1.86
C LEU A 207 14.10 3.07 2.31
N ILE A 208 14.54 4.24 2.79
CA ILE A 208 15.88 4.39 3.38
C ILE A 208 16.02 3.49 4.63
N GLY A 209 14.99 3.39 5.48
CA GLY A 209 14.97 2.46 6.60
C GLY A 209 15.07 0.99 6.15
N CYS A 210 14.28 0.60 5.14
CA CYS A 210 14.35 -0.74 4.54
C CYS A 210 15.74 -1.04 3.95
N PHE A 211 16.34 -0.07 3.27
CA PHE A 211 17.69 -0.17 2.74
C PHE A 211 18.68 -0.42 3.88
N GLN A 212 18.69 0.41 4.93
CA GLN A 212 19.60 0.26 6.08
C GLN A 212 19.47 -1.13 6.74
N TYR A 213 18.24 -1.61 6.93
CA TYR A 213 17.99 -2.96 7.42
C TYR A 213 18.61 -4.04 6.51
N LEU A 214 18.28 -4.03 5.22
CA LEU A 214 18.75 -5.03 4.26
C LEU A 214 20.27 -5.04 4.11
N ARG A 215 20.92 -3.87 4.22
CA ARG A 215 22.38 -3.76 4.24
C ARG A 215 23.03 -4.58 5.35
N THR A 216 22.36 -4.75 6.48
CA THR A 216 22.87 -5.52 7.63
C THR A 216 22.48 -7.00 7.57
N VAL A 217 21.29 -7.32 7.03
CA VAL A 217 20.74 -8.68 7.02
C VAL A 217 21.15 -9.50 5.80
N VAL A 218 21.17 -8.90 4.61
CA VAL A 218 21.50 -9.62 3.36
C VAL A 218 22.92 -10.22 3.37
N PRO A 219 23.96 -9.54 3.90
CA PRO A 219 25.29 -10.16 4.04
C PRO A 219 25.28 -11.40 4.94
N LYS A 220 24.46 -11.44 5.99
CA LYS A 220 24.40 -12.55 6.95
C LYS A 220 23.88 -13.86 6.30
N HIS A 221 22.96 -13.76 5.33
CA HIS A 221 22.38 -14.93 4.66
C HIS A 221 23.34 -15.68 3.73
N LYS A 222 24.51 -15.12 3.38
CA LYS A 222 25.51 -15.79 2.51
C LYS A 222 26.60 -16.56 3.27
N TYR A 223 26.58 -16.57 4.61
CA TYR A 223 27.60 -17.24 5.44
C TYR A 223 27.06 -18.43 6.23
N LEU A 224 26.23 -19.27 5.62
CA LEU A 224 26.24 -20.69 5.95
C LEU A 224 27.13 -21.37 4.91
N PRO A 225 28.45 -21.49 5.14
CA PRO A 225 29.19 -22.51 4.45
C PRO A 225 28.56 -23.83 4.90
N LEU A 226 27.84 -24.51 4.00
CA LEU A 226 27.79 -25.96 4.13
C LEU A 226 29.25 -26.39 4.15
N SER A 227 29.70 -26.88 5.31
CA SER A 227 30.91 -27.67 5.41
C SER A 227 30.65 -28.93 4.59
N THR A 228 30.89 -28.84 3.29
CA THR A 228 31.10 -30.02 2.46
C THR A 228 32.52 -30.48 2.78
N ASN A 229 32.66 -31.21 3.89
CA ASN A 229 33.89 -31.92 4.17
C ASN A 229 34.13 -32.96 3.08
N ASP A 230 35.31 -32.87 2.51
CA ASP A 230 36.17 -33.98 2.09
C ASP A 230 35.64 -34.98 1.06
N THR A 231 36.13 -34.82 -0.17
CA THR A 231 36.91 -35.90 -0.78
C THR A 231 37.89 -35.35 -1.82
N CYS A 232 39.14 -35.23 -1.40
CA CYS A 232 40.38 -35.58 -2.10
C CYS A 232 40.44 -35.38 -3.64
N LYS A 233 41.35 -34.50 -4.08
CA LYS A 233 42.48 -34.94 -4.92
C LYS A 233 43.66 -33.98 -4.82
N GLU A 234 44.77 -34.54 -4.37
CA GLU A 234 46.08 -33.94 -4.18
C GLU A 234 46.73 -33.41 -5.48
N CYS A 235 47.71 -32.54 -5.23
CA CYS A 235 48.95 -32.30 -5.99
C CYS A 235 49.03 -30.98 -6.77
N LYS A 236 49.52 -29.91 -6.11
CA LYS A 236 50.79 -29.25 -6.48
C LYS A 236 51.20 -28.15 -5.50
N ASP A 237 52.27 -28.47 -4.76
CA ASP A 237 53.41 -27.64 -4.37
C ASP A 237 53.25 -26.12 -4.24
N GLY A 238 53.51 -25.66 -3.00
CA GLY A 238 54.52 -24.63 -2.73
C GLY A 238 54.17 -23.18 -3.05
N ASN A 239 53.69 -22.44 -2.04
CA ASN A 239 54.42 -21.32 -1.44
C ASN A 239 53.45 -20.51 -0.56
N SER A 240 53.64 -20.62 0.75
CA SER A 240 52.99 -19.79 1.76
C SER A 240 53.37 -18.32 1.58
N ASN A 241 52.39 -17.48 1.25
CA ASN A 241 52.41 -16.04 1.55
C ASN A 241 50.98 -15.48 1.67
N GLY A 242 50.64 -15.04 2.90
CA GLY A 242 49.67 -13.98 3.20
C GLY A 242 48.30 -14.04 2.52
N GLY A 243 47.38 -14.85 3.07
CA GLY A 243 45.96 -14.84 2.70
C GLY A 243 45.32 -13.47 2.93
N SER A 244 45.06 -12.79 1.82
CA SER A 244 44.48 -11.45 1.70
C SER A 244 43.07 -11.32 2.32
N PRO A 245 42.75 -10.25 3.09
CA PRO A 245 41.38 -9.91 3.49
C PRO A 245 40.54 -9.29 2.36
N GLN A 246 41.10 -9.15 1.16
CA GLN A 246 40.53 -8.34 0.07
C GLN A 246 39.29 -8.97 -0.59
N ASN A 247 39.13 -10.29 -0.55
CA ASN A 247 37.96 -10.98 -1.12
C ASN A 247 36.66 -10.75 -0.31
N ASN A 248 36.76 -10.51 1.01
CA ASN A 248 35.60 -10.24 1.87
C ASN A 248 35.09 -8.78 1.72
N ILE A 249 35.98 -7.83 1.46
CA ILE A 249 35.62 -6.42 1.29
C ILE A 249 34.94 -6.18 -0.06
N VAL A 250 35.46 -6.78 -1.14
CA VAL A 250 34.91 -6.65 -2.49
C VAL A 250 33.54 -7.34 -2.63
N SER A 251 33.35 -8.51 -2.01
CA SER A 251 32.07 -9.23 -2.03
C SER A 251 30.97 -8.53 -1.23
N ASN A 252 31.32 -7.86 -0.12
CA ASN A 252 30.38 -7.06 0.65
C ASN A 252 29.98 -5.79 -0.13
N ALA A 253 30.93 -5.05 -0.70
CA ALA A 253 30.64 -3.86 -1.52
C ALA A 253 29.69 -4.16 -2.70
N ASN A 254 29.89 -5.28 -3.40
CA ASN A 254 29.00 -5.70 -4.48
C ASN A 254 27.60 -6.08 -4.00
N THR A 255 27.48 -6.67 -2.80
CA THR A 255 26.19 -7.00 -2.19
C THR A 255 25.44 -5.73 -1.78
N GLN A 256 26.13 -4.75 -1.18
CA GLN A 256 25.54 -3.46 -0.80
C GLN A 256 25.04 -2.67 -2.03
N ARG A 257 25.81 -2.66 -3.12
CA ARG A 257 25.39 -2.08 -4.40
C ARG A 257 24.12 -2.75 -4.93
N ARG A 258 24.06 -4.08 -4.89
CA ARG A 258 22.85 -4.82 -5.32
C ARG A 258 21.62 -4.42 -4.49
N VAL A 259 21.74 -4.35 -3.16
CA VAL A 259 20.63 -3.93 -2.29
C VAL A 259 20.17 -2.51 -2.64
N PHE A 260 21.12 -1.60 -2.86
CA PHE A 260 20.80 -0.23 -3.29
C PHE A 260 20.00 -0.21 -4.60
N TYR A 261 20.46 -0.91 -5.64
CA TYR A 261 19.75 -0.95 -6.92
C TYR A 261 18.35 -1.54 -6.81
N VAL A 262 18.18 -2.62 -6.04
CA VAL A 262 16.87 -3.27 -5.86
C VAL A 262 15.87 -2.32 -5.17
N VAL A 263 16.29 -1.63 -4.09
CA VAL A 263 15.44 -0.65 -3.39
C VAL A 263 15.16 0.57 -4.28
N LEU A 264 16.17 1.05 -5.02
CA LEU A 264 16.03 2.16 -5.95
C LEU A 264 15.04 1.82 -7.08
N CYS A 265 15.12 0.62 -7.68
CA CYS A 265 14.18 0.16 -8.69
C CYS A 265 12.74 0.16 -8.16
N PHE A 266 12.52 -0.33 -6.93
CA PHE A 266 11.20 -0.30 -6.31
C PHE A 266 10.69 1.13 -6.07
N GLY A 267 11.56 2.03 -5.60
CA GLY A 267 11.22 3.46 -5.45
C GLY A 267 10.86 4.13 -6.78
N LEU A 268 11.65 3.89 -7.83
CA LEU A 268 11.38 4.40 -9.18
C LEU A 268 10.08 3.84 -9.75
N GLN A 269 9.80 2.56 -9.54
CA GLN A 269 8.55 1.93 -9.94
C GLN A 269 7.34 2.61 -9.28
N MET A 270 7.39 2.87 -7.97
CA MET A 270 6.31 3.60 -7.29
C MET A 270 6.15 5.02 -7.82
N ALA A 271 7.25 5.74 -8.08
CA ALA A 271 7.19 7.10 -8.63
C ALA A 271 6.56 7.14 -10.02
N ILE A 272 6.97 6.23 -10.91
CA ILE A 272 6.40 6.10 -12.26
C ILE A 272 4.93 5.68 -12.19
N GLY A 273 4.59 4.74 -11.30
CA GLY A 273 3.20 4.31 -11.07
C GLY A 273 2.32 5.46 -10.59
N ALA A 274 2.79 6.26 -9.61
CA ALA A 274 2.07 7.43 -9.11
C ALA A 274 1.87 8.49 -10.20
N PHE A 275 2.90 8.75 -11.02
CA PHE A 275 2.82 9.69 -12.14
C PHE A 275 1.75 9.29 -13.16
N PHE A 276 1.77 8.04 -13.64
CA PHE A 276 0.77 7.56 -14.58
C PHE A 276 -0.63 7.52 -13.97
N TRP A 277 -0.75 7.07 -12.71
CA TRP A 277 -2.03 7.02 -12.02
C TRP A 277 -2.67 8.42 -11.89
N ASP A 278 -1.91 9.44 -11.49
CA ASP A 278 -2.39 10.84 -11.45
C ASP A 278 -2.77 11.36 -12.84
N HIS A 279 -1.94 11.07 -13.84
CA HIS A 279 -2.21 11.45 -15.23
C HIS A 279 -3.55 10.87 -15.73
N TYR A 280 -3.77 9.57 -15.54
CA TYR A 280 -4.98 8.89 -16.02
C TYR A 280 -6.22 9.28 -15.22
N ILE A 281 -6.12 9.49 -13.91
CA ILE A 281 -7.25 10.05 -13.14
C ILE A 281 -7.65 11.39 -13.70
N ASN A 282 -6.70 12.30 -13.93
CA ASN A 282 -7.02 13.60 -14.48
C ASN A 282 -7.63 13.49 -15.89
N ALA A 283 -7.09 12.60 -16.73
CA ALA A 283 -7.62 12.36 -18.07
C ALA A 283 -9.06 11.84 -18.05
N TYR A 284 -9.35 10.82 -17.23
CA TYR A 284 -10.70 10.28 -17.08
C TYR A 284 -11.65 11.25 -16.38
N HIS A 285 -11.19 12.00 -15.38
CA HIS A 285 -11.98 13.05 -14.73
C HIS A 285 -12.43 14.10 -15.75
N ASN A 286 -11.49 14.63 -16.53
CA ASN A 286 -11.79 15.62 -17.56
C ASN A 286 -12.72 15.07 -18.66
N LEU A 287 -12.66 13.76 -18.94
CA LEU A 287 -13.46 13.14 -19.99
C LEU A 287 -14.87 12.74 -19.53
N LEU A 288 -15.01 12.25 -18.30
CA LEU A 288 -16.25 11.63 -17.79
C LEU A 288 -17.01 12.50 -16.79
N GLU A 289 -16.36 13.46 -16.12
CA GLU A 289 -16.99 14.28 -15.08
C GLU A 289 -17.11 15.76 -15.46
N THR A 290 -16.49 16.21 -16.55
CA THR A 290 -16.68 17.58 -17.07
C THR A 290 -18.06 17.73 -17.71
N SER A 291 -18.73 18.85 -17.41
CA SER A 291 -20.03 19.20 -17.98
C SER A 291 -20.03 19.15 -19.51
N ALA A 292 -20.85 18.27 -20.07
CA ALA A 292 -21.04 18.15 -21.51
C ALA A 292 -22.06 19.17 -22.05
N PRO A 293 -21.81 19.79 -23.22
CA PRO A 293 -22.74 20.73 -23.86
C PRO A 293 -24.01 20.06 -24.43
N SER A 294 -23.97 18.75 -24.71
CA SER A 294 -25.06 17.99 -25.36
C SER A 294 -25.56 16.84 -24.48
N GLU A 295 -26.87 16.58 -24.52
CA GLU A 295 -27.50 15.43 -23.86
C GLU A 295 -26.99 14.10 -24.45
N ALA A 296 -26.75 14.05 -25.77
CA ALA A 296 -26.18 12.89 -26.44
C ALA A 296 -24.75 12.61 -25.97
N GLN A 297 -23.96 13.65 -25.72
CA GLN A 297 -22.60 13.51 -25.18
C GLN A 297 -22.63 13.05 -23.72
N THR A 298 -23.60 13.51 -22.92
CA THR A 298 -23.82 13.03 -21.54
C THR A 298 -24.22 11.55 -21.51
N ALA A 299 -25.05 11.11 -22.46
CA ALA A 299 -25.39 9.69 -22.61
C ALA A 299 -24.15 8.85 -22.95
N ALA A 300 -23.34 9.30 -23.92
CA ALA A 300 -22.09 8.62 -24.30
C ALA A 300 -21.09 8.53 -23.14
N GLN A 301 -20.94 9.60 -22.33
CA GLN A 301 -20.12 9.58 -21.11
C GLN A 301 -20.60 8.53 -20.10
N ASN A 302 -21.91 8.43 -19.88
CA ASN A 302 -22.50 7.43 -18.99
C ASN A 302 -22.31 5.99 -19.52
N ASP A 303 -22.46 5.78 -20.82
CA ASP A 303 -22.25 4.47 -21.44
C ASP A 303 -20.80 4.00 -21.28
N VAL A 304 -19.84 4.92 -21.46
CA VAL A 304 -18.43 4.64 -21.23
C VAL A 304 -18.17 4.34 -19.75
N LEU A 305 -18.72 5.14 -18.83
CA LEU A 305 -18.54 4.93 -17.39
C LEU A 305 -19.02 3.53 -16.94
N ARG A 306 -20.10 3.03 -17.57
CA ARG A 306 -20.68 1.70 -17.32
C ARG A 306 -20.00 0.57 -18.08
N SER A 307 -19.06 0.90 -18.97
CA SER A 307 -18.36 -0.10 -19.77
C SER A 307 -17.50 -1.00 -18.88
N SER A 308 -17.62 -2.31 -19.09
CA SER A 308 -16.80 -3.30 -18.39
C SER A 308 -15.31 -3.13 -18.65
N ILE A 309 -14.92 -2.64 -19.84
CA ILE A 309 -13.51 -2.40 -20.17
C ILE A 309 -12.94 -1.24 -19.34
N THR A 310 -13.71 -0.15 -19.22
CA THR A 310 -13.33 1.00 -18.39
C THR A 310 -13.17 0.57 -16.93
N TRP A 311 -14.10 -0.23 -16.41
CA TRP A 311 -14.00 -0.77 -15.07
C TRP A 311 -12.77 -1.67 -14.86
N ILE A 312 -12.49 -2.60 -15.78
CA ILE A 312 -11.33 -3.51 -15.68
C ILE A 312 -10.03 -2.70 -15.63
N LEU A 313 -9.88 -1.69 -16.49
CA LEU A 313 -8.70 -0.83 -16.51
C LEU A 313 -8.56 -0.05 -15.20
N MET A 314 -9.64 0.57 -14.72
CA MET A 314 -9.64 1.27 -13.43
C MET A 314 -9.29 0.32 -12.29
N TRP A 315 -9.83 -0.90 -12.26
CA TRP A 315 -9.53 -1.90 -11.24
C TRP A 315 -8.04 -2.30 -11.23
N PHE A 316 -7.41 -2.51 -12.40
CA PHE A 316 -5.97 -2.75 -12.46
C PHE A 316 -5.14 -1.54 -12.00
N TRP A 317 -5.61 -0.31 -12.21
CA TRP A 317 -4.97 0.88 -11.65
C TRP A 317 -5.06 0.94 -10.12
N ARG A 318 -6.14 0.43 -9.52
CA ARG A 318 -6.24 0.30 -8.05
C ARG A 318 -5.18 -0.65 -7.49
N LEU A 319 -4.89 -1.74 -8.20
CA LEU A 319 -3.84 -2.69 -7.81
C LEU A 319 -2.43 -2.17 -8.09
N SER A 320 -2.27 -1.31 -9.10
CA SER A 320 -0.97 -0.77 -9.53
C SER A 320 -0.63 0.60 -8.92
N ASN A 321 -1.45 1.07 -7.96
CA ASN A 321 -1.23 2.31 -7.24
C ASN A 321 0.02 2.20 -6.33
N ALA A 322 0.77 3.30 -6.19
CA ALA A 322 1.89 3.39 -5.25
C ALA A 322 1.50 3.04 -3.81
N HIS A 323 0.29 3.44 -3.36
CA HIS A 323 -0.21 3.05 -2.04
C HIS A 323 -0.42 1.53 -1.95
N THR A 324 -0.89 0.86 -2.99
CA THR A 324 -1.01 -0.62 -2.99
C THR A 324 0.36 -1.30 -2.94
N PHE A 325 1.35 -0.80 -3.68
CA PHE A 325 2.71 -1.33 -3.61
C PHE A 325 3.34 -1.19 -2.22
N ILE A 326 3.09 -0.08 -1.51
CA ILE A 326 3.56 0.04 -0.13
C ILE A 326 2.85 -0.98 0.78
N GLN A 327 1.56 -1.24 0.59
CA GLN A 327 0.85 -2.26 1.37
C GLN A 327 1.44 -3.66 1.14
N PHE A 328 1.82 -4.00 -0.10
CA PHE A 328 2.53 -5.25 -0.38
C PHE A 328 3.93 -5.29 0.26
N LEU A 329 4.66 -4.18 0.28
CA LEU A 329 5.94 -4.07 0.98
C LEU A 329 5.76 -4.31 2.50
N LEU A 330 4.79 -3.65 3.13
CA LEU A 330 4.48 -3.81 4.55
C LEU A 330 4.10 -5.26 4.88
N PHE A 331 3.31 -5.89 4.02
CA PHE A 331 2.96 -7.31 4.14
C PHE A 331 4.21 -8.20 4.04
N ALA A 332 5.11 -7.93 3.09
CA ALA A 332 6.38 -8.65 2.95
C ALA A 332 7.27 -8.49 4.19
N ILE A 333 7.30 -7.32 4.82
CA ILE A 333 7.99 -7.08 6.10
C ILE A 333 7.35 -7.92 7.22
N TYR A 334 6.03 -7.97 7.30
CA TYR A 334 5.30 -8.72 8.33
C TYR A 334 5.61 -10.23 8.30
N ILE A 335 5.66 -10.81 7.10
CA ILE A 335 6.00 -12.23 6.89
C ILE A 335 7.52 -12.49 6.86
N ASN A 336 8.34 -11.44 7.06
CA ASN A 336 9.81 -11.50 7.01
C ASN A 336 10.36 -12.03 5.67
N ARG A 337 9.77 -11.60 4.55
CA ARG A 337 10.18 -11.91 3.16
C ARG A 337 10.46 -10.66 2.33
N LEU A 338 10.95 -9.61 2.99
CA LEU A 338 11.21 -8.30 2.38
C LEU A 338 12.17 -8.40 1.19
N TRP A 339 13.28 -9.15 1.36
CA TRP A 339 14.28 -9.29 0.30
C TRP A 339 13.73 -10.02 -0.92
N GLU A 340 13.04 -11.15 -0.71
CA GLU A 340 12.44 -11.94 -1.78
C GLU A 340 11.41 -11.12 -2.55
N PHE A 341 10.54 -10.40 -1.84
CA PHE A 341 9.56 -9.49 -2.45
C PHE A 341 10.23 -8.45 -3.35
N LEU A 342 11.23 -7.73 -2.81
CA LEU A 342 11.91 -6.68 -3.56
C LEU A 342 12.66 -7.20 -4.80
N THR A 343 13.28 -8.39 -4.71
CA THR A 343 13.93 -9.00 -5.87
C THR A 343 12.95 -9.48 -6.93
N TRP A 344 11.75 -9.93 -6.53
CA TRP A 344 10.72 -10.40 -7.45
C TRP A 344 10.03 -9.23 -8.17
N ILE A 345 9.63 -8.20 -7.42
CA ILE A 345 8.88 -7.07 -7.98
C ILE A 345 9.73 -6.18 -8.90
N GLN A 346 11.07 -6.21 -8.74
CA GLN A 346 12.02 -5.35 -9.47
C GLN A 346 11.74 -5.26 -10.98
N PHE A 347 11.39 -6.37 -11.63
CA PHE A 347 11.11 -6.40 -13.08
C PHE A 347 9.63 -6.52 -13.38
N VAL A 348 8.91 -7.35 -12.61
CA VAL A 348 7.47 -7.61 -12.80
C VAL A 348 6.68 -6.32 -12.68
N GLY A 349 7.05 -5.44 -11.74
CA GLY A 349 6.33 -4.20 -11.50
C GLY A 349 6.45 -3.19 -12.63
N PHE A 350 7.62 -3.03 -13.25
CA PHE A 350 7.75 -2.19 -14.45
C PHE A 350 6.92 -2.72 -15.61
N ALA A 351 7.00 -4.03 -15.88
CA ALA A 351 6.21 -4.66 -16.92
C ALA A 351 4.72 -4.41 -16.71
N GLN A 352 4.22 -4.62 -15.48
CA GLN A 352 2.83 -4.36 -15.11
C GLN A 352 2.41 -2.90 -15.37
N ILE A 353 3.18 -1.91 -14.89
CA ILE A 353 2.84 -0.49 -15.04
C ILE A 353 2.83 -0.08 -16.52
N PHE A 354 3.85 -0.45 -17.29
CA PHE A 354 3.94 -0.05 -18.70
C PHE A 354 2.88 -0.73 -19.56
N THR A 355 2.60 -2.01 -19.33
CA THR A 355 1.49 -2.71 -20.01
C THR A 355 0.16 -2.05 -19.68
N LEU A 356 -0.10 -1.72 -18.42
CA LEU A 356 -1.33 -1.06 -18.01
C LEU A 356 -1.46 0.34 -18.61
N ALA A 357 -0.37 1.14 -18.60
CA ALA A 357 -0.34 2.46 -19.23
C ALA A 357 -0.64 2.37 -20.72
N PHE A 358 -0.02 1.44 -21.45
CA PHE A 358 -0.27 1.23 -22.87
C PHE A 358 -1.74 0.93 -23.18
N PHE A 359 -2.35 -0.04 -22.48
CA PHE A 359 -3.77 -0.34 -22.68
C PHE A 359 -4.68 0.82 -22.28
N THR A 360 -4.30 1.58 -21.24
CA THR A 360 -5.07 2.74 -20.80
C THR A 360 -5.04 3.86 -21.83
N GLU A 361 -3.89 4.15 -22.45
CA GLU A 361 -3.80 5.12 -23.55
C GLU A 361 -4.64 4.72 -24.76
N MET A 362 -4.54 3.46 -25.19
CA MET A 362 -5.32 2.95 -26.31
C MET A 362 -6.83 3.11 -26.05
N HIS A 363 -7.27 2.75 -24.85
CA HIS A 363 -8.65 2.90 -24.45
C HIS A 363 -9.06 4.37 -24.38
N LEU A 364 -8.26 5.23 -23.74
CA LEU A 364 -8.53 6.67 -23.59
C LEU A 364 -8.65 7.37 -24.96
N SER A 365 -7.76 7.05 -25.90
CA SER A 365 -7.83 7.57 -27.27
C SER A 365 -9.13 7.17 -27.97
N THR A 366 -9.51 5.89 -27.86
CA THR A 366 -10.74 5.35 -28.47
C THR A 366 -11.98 6.01 -27.88
N VAL A 367 -12.06 6.08 -26.55
CA VAL A 367 -13.20 6.68 -25.83
C VAL A 367 -13.31 8.17 -26.11
N ARG A 368 -12.18 8.89 -26.15
CA ARG A 368 -12.17 10.32 -26.49
C ARG A 368 -12.75 10.55 -27.88
N SER A 369 -12.33 9.78 -28.89
CA SER A 369 -12.89 9.86 -30.25
C SER A 369 -14.37 9.52 -30.28
N TYR A 370 -14.81 8.51 -29.52
CA TYR A 370 -16.23 8.14 -29.43
C TYR A 370 -17.08 9.26 -28.83
N ILE A 371 -16.72 9.79 -27.66
CA ILE A 371 -17.47 10.86 -26.99
C ILE A 371 -17.50 12.14 -27.85
N MET A 372 -16.38 12.49 -28.49
CA MET A 372 -16.30 13.67 -29.36
C MET A 372 -17.13 13.54 -30.65
N SER A 373 -17.49 12.34 -31.09
CA SER A 373 -18.39 12.17 -32.25
C SER A 373 -19.83 12.63 -32.00
N PHE A 374 -20.20 12.87 -30.73
CA PHE A 374 -21.51 13.38 -30.31
C PHE A 374 -21.48 14.86 -29.89
N SER A 375 -20.36 15.54 -30.13
CA SER A 375 -20.18 16.98 -29.86
C SER A 375 -20.77 17.87 -30.95
#